data_AF-A0A0F3IDZ9-F1
#
_entry.id   AF-A0A0F3IDZ9-F1
#
_cell.length_a   1.000
_cell.length_b   1.000
_cell.length_c   1.000
_cell.angle_alpha   90.00
_cell.angle_beta   90.00
_cell.angle_gamma   90.00
#
_symmetry.space_group_name_H-M   'P 1'
#
loop_
_entity.id
_entity.type
_entity.pdbx_description
1 polymer ?
#
loop_
_entity_poly.entity_id
_entity_poly.type
_entity_poly.pdbx_seq_one_letter_code
_entity_poly.pdbx_strand_id
1 'polypeptide(L)'
;PNAIALIDGETRLSYGELERQSNRLAHSLQHSGLKPDDIVGLVLSRTVNSVVAMLAVLKTGAAFLPLSPNTPNARLIQALRDAGVKQVLWEAPYSDAANDLAAGLDGSVHTLHTDNSAEHHWLWWLSADTRLPACLVLADQPDTPPAVELHPENAAYLIHTSGSTGTPKAVCVSHGALARHIAAAAELYAYQPHDRALHFAAFTFDAAMEQWLTPLVSGAALVLGHGDWTGEDSLAAMTRHQVSVLYPPTSHAYHLVDTLARLNQPINLSVVCVGGEAVAADRLASLKQW
;
A
#
# COMPACT_ATOMS: atom_id res chain seq x y z
N PRO A 1 16.06 -2.01 13.29
CA PRO A 1 16.03 -3.22 12.42
C PRO A 1 15.08 -4.33 12.92
N ASN A 2 15.25 -4.84 14.14
CA ASN A 2 14.54 -6.06 14.58
C ASN A 2 13.10 -5.82 15.10
N ALA A 3 12.67 -4.56 15.27
CA ALA A 3 11.29 -4.23 15.60
C ALA A 3 10.36 -4.60 14.42
N ILE A 4 9.11 -4.96 14.71
CA ILE A 4 8.09 -5.28 13.70
C ILE A 4 7.63 -4.00 13.00
N ALA A 5 7.69 -4.00 11.68
CA ALA A 5 7.20 -2.93 10.82
C ALA A 5 5.79 -3.23 10.27
N LEU A 6 5.57 -4.46 9.79
CA LEU A 6 4.31 -4.88 9.16
C LEU A 6 3.72 -6.11 9.84
N ILE A 7 2.39 -6.15 9.94
CA ILE A 7 1.59 -7.27 10.45
C ILE A 7 0.41 -7.49 9.48
N ASP A 8 0.24 -8.71 9.01
CA ASP A 8 -0.78 -9.13 8.04
C ASP A 8 -1.26 -10.53 8.42
N GLY A 9 -2.30 -10.58 9.25
CA GLY A 9 -2.69 -11.78 10.00
C GLY A 9 -1.53 -12.32 10.84
N GLU A 10 -1.08 -13.54 10.50
CA GLU A 10 0.09 -14.17 11.15
C GLU A 10 1.42 -13.76 10.53
N THR A 11 1.43 -13.23 9.31
CA THR A 11 2.63 -12.76 8.62
C THR A 11 3.15 -11.49 9.30
N ARG A 12 4.47 -11.44 9.54
CA ARG A 12 5.13 -10.28 10.15
C ARG A 12 6.45 -10.02 9.45
N LEU A 13 6.75 -8.75 9.20
CA LEU A 13 8.08 -8.32 8.78
C LEU A 13 8.64 -7.34 9.81
N SER A 14 9.88 -7.55 10.21
CA SER A 14 10.69 -6.55 10.88
C SER A 14 11.09 -5.42 9.92
N TYR A 15 11.45 -4.26 10.47
CA TYR A 15 12.04 -3.16 9.69
C TYR A 15 13.23 -3.60 8.84
N GLY A 16 14.06 -4.53 9.35
CA GLY A 16 15.19 -5.07 8.61
C GLY A 16 14.80 -5.98 7.45
N GLU A 17 13.71 -6.75 7.59
CA GLU A 17 13.18 -7.59 6.51
C GLU A 17 12.51 -6.75 5.43
N LEU A 18 11.67 -5.79 5.83
CA LEU A 18 11.03 -4.82 4.95
C LEU A 18 12.07 -4.04 4.12
N GLU A 19 13.14 -3.59 4.77
CA GLU A 19 14.24 -2.87 4.12
C GLU A 19 14.96 -3.74 3.09
N ARG A 20 15.36 -4.97 3.45
CA ARG A 20 16.01 -5.91 2.52
C ARG A 20 15.11 -6.27 1.34
N GLN A 21 13.85 -6.61 1.57
CA GLN A 21 12.93 -7.02 0.51
C GLN A 21 12.64 -5.88 -0.46
N SER A 22 12.38 -4.67 0.04
CA SER A 22 12.16 -3.50 -0.81
C SER A 22 13.43 -3.06 -1.56
N ASN A 23 14.63 -3.21 -0.97
CA ASN A 23 15.89 -2.97 -1.68
C ASN A 23 16.10 -3.96 -2.83
N ARG A 24 15.95 -5.26 -2.57
CA ARG A 24 16.06 -6.30 -3.60
C ARG A 24 15.13 -6.05 -4.77
N LEU A 25 13.85 -5.74 -4.48
CA LEU A 25 12.86 -5.44 -5.50
C LEU A 25 13.21 -4.13 -6.25
N ALA A 26 13.68 -3.09 -5.57
CA ALA A 26 14.10 -1.84 -6.21
C ALA A 26 15.25 -2.04 -7.20
N HIS A 27 16.32 -2.76 -6.81
CA HIS A 27 17.39 -3.14 -7.74
C HIS A 27 16.85 -3.93 -8.91
N SER A 28 15.96 -4.90 -8.67
CA SER A 28 15.42 -5.75 -9.72
C SER A 28 14.58 -4.96 -10.75
N LEU A 29 13.76 -4.01 -10.29
CA LEU A 29 13.04 -3.05 -11.14
C LEU A 29 13.98 -2.19 -12.00
N GLN A 30 15.14 -1.78 -11.46
CA GLN A 30 16.15 -1.04 -12.23
C GLN A 30 16.87 -1.92 -13.26
N HIS A 31 17.15 -3.18 -12.93
CA HIS A 31 17.73 -4.14 -13.88
C HIS A 31 16.76 -4.47 -15.04
N SER A 32 15.43 -4.40 -14.84
CA SER A 32 14.44 -4.44 -15.93
C SER A 32 14.28 -3.10 -16.67
N GLY A 33 15.06 -2.07 -16.30
CA GLY A 33 15.18 -0.81 -17.03
C GLY A 33 14.34 0.36 -16.51
N LEU A 34 13.79 0.27 -15.28
CA LEU A 34 13.10 1.38 -14.62
C LEU A 34 14.06 2.53 -14.30
N LYS A 35 13.61 3.76 -14.49
CA LYS A 35 14.34 5.00 -14.21
C LYS A 35 13.54 5.92 -13.27
N PRO A 36 14.17 6.94 -12.67
CA PRO A 36 13.43 8.00 -11.99
C PRO A 36 12.36 8.64 -12.89
N ASP A 37 11.24 9.04 -12.28
CA ASP A 37 10.02 9.56 -12.93
C ASP A 37 9.28 8.62 -13.91
N ASP A 38 9.76 7.39 -14.16
CA ASP A 38 8.91 6.35 -14.75
C ASP A 38 7.74 6.02 -13.79
N ILE A 39 6.63 5.49 -14.33
CA ILE A 39 5.46 5.12 -13.53
C ILE A 39 5.29 3.60 -13.50
N VAL A 40 5.11 3.04 -12.31
CA VAL A 40 4.86 1.61 -12.08
C VAL A 40 3.41 1.38 -11.65
N GLY A 41 2.64 0.63 -12.44
CA GLY A 41 1.30 0.20 -12.03
C GLY A 41 1.37 -0.88 -10.95
N LEU A 42 0.66 -0.71 -9.84
CA LEU A 42 0.58 -1.69 -8.75
C LEU A 42 -0.85 -2.24 -8.67
N VAL A 43 -1.09 -3.40 -9.28
CA VAL A 43 -2.35 -4.14 -9.18
C VAL A 43 -2.21 -5.21 -8.10
N LEU A 44 -2.23 -4.77 -6.84
CA LEU A 44 -1.93 -5.58 -5.67
C LEU A 44 -3.05 -5.46 -4.64
N SER A 45 -3.36 -6.53 -3.93
CA SER A 45 -4.22 -6.48 -2.74
C SER A 45 -3.47 -5.80 -1.59
N ARG A 46 -4.19 -5.39 -0.54
CA ARG A 46 -3.55 -4.84 0.66
C ARG A 46 -2.94 -5.97 1.50
N THR A 47 -1.68 -6.29 1.17
CA THR A 47 -0.84 -7.29 1.82
C THR A 47 0.56 -6.74 2.10
N VAL A 48 1.40 -7.45 2.86
CA VAL A 48 2.81 -7.05 3.07
C VAL A 48 3.56 -6.77 1.76
N ASN A 49 3.27 -7.53 0.70
CA ASN A 49 3.91 -7.41 -0.61
C ASN A 49 3.59 -6.07 -1.29
N SER A 50 2.38 -5.53 -1.08
CA SER A 50 2.02 -4.20 -1.59
C SER A 50 2.82 -3.06 -0.96
N VAL A 51 3.14 -3.16 0.34
CA VAL A 51 3.98 -2.17 1.04
C VAL A 51 5.45 -2.30 0.63
N VAL A 52 5.94 -3.53 0.50
CA VAL A 52 7.28 -3.82 -0.09
C VAL A 52 7.39 -3.23 -1.50
N ALA A 53 6.37 -3.40 -2.33
CA ALA A 53 6.30 -2.88 -3.69
C ALA A 53 6.33 -1.35 -3.76
N MET A 54 5.47 -0.66 -3.00
CA MET A 54 5.46 0.82 -2.96
C MET A 54 6.81 1.37 -2.49
N LEU A 55 7.41 0.79 -1.44
CA LEU A 55 8.74 1.18 -0.98
C LEU A 55 9.83 0.92 -2.02
N ALA A 56 9.77 -0.20 -2.73
CA ALA A 56 10.71 -0.53 -3.79
C ALA A 56 10.65 0.49 -4.94
N VAL A 57 9.44 0.85 -5.40
CA VAL A 57 9.24 1.86 -6.45
C VAL A 57 9.78 3.22 -6.00
N LEU A 58 9.40 3.70 -4.80
CA LEU A 58 9.91 4.96 -4.24
C LEU A 58 11.45 5.00 -4.13
N LYS A 59 12.10 3.86 -3.86
CA LYS A 59 13.57 3.75 -3.78
C LYS A 59 14.26 3.87 -5.14
N THR A 60 13.57 3.61 -6.25
CA THR A 60 14.12 3.80 -7.61
C THR A 60 13.98 5.24 -8.13
N GLY A 61 13.25 6.11 -7.41
CA GLY A 61 12.87 7.45 -7.87
C GLY A 61 11.71 7.47 -8.87
N ALA A 62 11.11 6.31 -9.13
CA ALA A 62 9.90 6.15 -9.93
C ALA A 62 8.64 6.37 -9.08
N ALA A 63 7.52 6.68 -9.73
CA ALA A 63 6.22 6.83 -9.08
C ALA A 63 5.42 5.52 -9.16
N PHE A 64 4.59 5.25 -8.15
CA PHE A 64 3.61 4.15 -8.24
C PHE A 64 2.17 4.64 -8.53
N LEU A 65 1.44 3.87 -9.33
CA LEU A 65 0.00 4.02 -9.56
C LEU A 65 -0.71 2.80 -8.94
N PRO A 66 -1.29 2.91 -7.73
CA PRO A 66 -2.02 1.82 -7.11
C PRO A 66 -3.39 1.65 -7.76
N LEU A 67 -3.74 0.39 -8.05
CA LEU A 67 -4.98 -0.01 -8.71
C LEU A 67 -5.56 -1.23 -7.98
N SER A 68 -6.87 -1.27 -7.80
CA SER A 68 -7.51 -2.42 -7.13
C SER A 68 -7.58 -3.62 -8.08
N PRO A 69 -7.15 -4.83 -7.66
CA PRO A 69 -7.27 -6.06 -8.47
C PRO A 69 -8.74 -6.44 -8.76
N ASN A 70 -9.69 -5.93 -7.97
CA ASN A 70 -11.13 -6.11 -8.21
C ASN A 70 -11.69 -5.21 -9.32
N THR A 71 -10.85 -4.39 -9.97
CA THR A 71 -11.24 -3.52 -11.09
C THR A 71 -11.32 -4.34 -12.39
N PRO A 72 -12.37 -4.22 -13.21
CA PRO A 72 -12.45 -4.91 -14.49
C PRO A 72 -11.27 -4.58 -15.43
N ASN A 73 -10.67 -5.60 -16.05
CA ASN A 73 -9.45 -5.49 -16.88
C ASN A 73 -9.46 -4.33 -17.87
N ALA A 74 -10.57 -4.12 -18.59
CA ALA A 74 -10.68 -3.02 -19.56
C ALA A 74 -10.44 -1.63 -18.94
N ARG A 75 -10.84 -1.43 -17.67
CA ARG A 75 -10.56 -0.20 -16.92
C ARG A 75 -9.12 -0.14 -16.40
N LEU A 76 -8.52 -1.28 -16.02
CA LEU A 76 -7.11 -1.37 -15.66
C LEU A 76 -6.21 -1.04 -16.86
N ILE A 77 -6.43 -1.68 -18.01
CA ILE A 77 -5.69 -1.42 -19.27
C ILE A 77 -5.78 0.08 -19.63
N GLN A 78 -6.98 0.66 -19.56
CA GLN A 78 -7.17 2.08 -19.86
C GLN A 78 -6.39 2.98 -18.87
N ALA A 79 -6.52 2.75 -17.56
CA ALA A 79 -5.82 3.49 -16.53
C ALA A 79 -4.28 3.41 -16.65
N LEU A 80 -3.75 2.23 -16.98
CA LEU A 80 -2.32 2.00 -17.18
C LEU A 80 -1.79 2.69 -18.46
N ARG A 81 -2.57 2.66 -19.55
CA ARG A 81 -2.24 3.39 -20.79
C ARG A 81 -2.28 4.91 -20.59
N ASP A 82 -3.32 5.43 -19.94
CA ASP A 82 -3.49 6.87 -19.69
C ASP A 82 -2.39 7.44 -18.79
N ALA A 83 -1.88 6.64 -17.85
CA ALA A 83 -0.74 6.99 -17.01
C ALA A 83 0.63 6.76 -17.68
N GLY A 84 0.70 6.13 -18.87
CA GLY A 84 1.95 5.84 -19.55
C GLY A 84 2.90 4.93 -18.75
N VAL A 85 2.37 3.92 -18.05
CA VAL A 85 3.18 3.07 -17.16
C VAL A 85 4.33 2.39 -17.90
N LYS A 86 5.48 2.27 -17.23
CA LYS A 86 6.66 1.57 -17.76
C LYS A 86 6.74 0.11 -17.32
N GLN A 87 6.26 -0.20 -16.11
CA GLN A 87 6.19 -1.56 -15.57
C GLN A 87 4.89 -1.75 -14.76
N VAL A 88 4.48 -3.00 -14.54
CA VAL A 88 3.31 -3.38 -13.75
C VAL A 88 3.66 -4.52 -12.80
N LEU A 89 3.45 -4.29 -11.50
CA LEU A 89 3.44 -5.34 -10.48
C LEU A 89 2.00 -5.83 -10.30
N TRP A 90 1.77 -7.13 -10.44
CA TRP A 90 0.43 -7.74 -10.43
C TRP A 90 0.38 -8.95 -9.50
N GLU A 91 -0.51 -8.91 -8.51
CA GLU A 91 -0.79 -10.05 -7.64
C GLU A 91 -1.78 -10.99 -8.33
N ALA A 92 -1.33 -12.21 -8.59
CA ALA A 92 -2.06 -13.20 -9.37
C ALA A 92 -2.91 -14.11 -8.45
N PRO A 93 -3.91 -14.83 -8.98
CA PRO A 93 -3.60 -16.02 -9.77
C PRO A 93 -3.50 -15.74 -11.27
N TYR A 94 -2.53 -16.41 -11.90
CA TYR A 94 -2.27 -16.27 -13.32
C TYR A 94 -3.49 -16.80 -14.08
N SER A 95 -4.17 -15.91 -14.80
CA SER A 95 -5.47 -16.15 -15.40
C SER A 95 -5.55 -15.44 -16.75
N ASP A 96 -6.57 -15.77 -17.55
CA ASP A 96 -6.80 -15.11 -18.84
C ASP A 96 -6.90 -13.58 -18.71
N ALA A 97 -7.31 -13.08 -17.54
CA ALA A 97 -7.30 -11.66 -17.22
C ALA A 97 -5.89 -11.01 -17.25
N ALA A 98 -4.86 -11.72 -16.80
CA ALA A 98 -3.48 -11.26 -16.87
C ALA A 98 -2.93 -11.35 -18.30
N ASN A 99 -3.33 -12.37 -19.07
CA ASN A 99 -3.00 -12.47 -20.50
C ASN A 99 -3.64 -11.33 -21.32
N ASP A 100 -4.93 -11.03 -21.08
CA ASP A 100 -5.66 -9.93 -21.71
C ASP A 100 -5.05 -8.56 -21.38
N LEU A 101 -4.61 -8.37 -20.13
CA LEU A 101 -3.89 -7.17 -19.72
C LEU A 101 -2.53 -7.06 -20.44
N ALA A 102 -1.72 -8.12 -20.43
CA ALA A 102 -0.41 -8.13 -21.07
C ALA A 102 -0.51 -7.93 -22.60
N ALA A 103 -1.52 -8.50 -23.25
CA ALA A 103 -1.82 -8.26 -24.67
C ALA A 103 -2.46 -6.88 -24.93
N GLY A 104 -3.11 -6.31 -23.92
CA GLY A 104 -3.70 -4.97 -23.94
C GLY A 104 -2.70 -3.84 -23.65
N LEU A 105 -1.53 -4.13 -23.11
CA LEU A 105 -0.46 -3.16 -22.90
C LEU A 105 0.49 -3.16 -24.10
N ASP A 106 1.20 -2.04 -24.32
CA ASP A 106 2.27 -2.01 -25.31
C ASP A 106 3.42 -2.94 -24.86
N GLY A 107 4.13 -3.53 -25.81
CA GLY A 107 5.23 -4.48 -25.54
C GLY A 107 6.44 -3.85 -24.82
N SER A 108 6.37 -2.56 -24.52
CA SER A 108 7.31 -1.81 -23.69
C SER A 108 7.02 -1.90 -22.18
N VAL A 109 5.90 -2.51 -21.76
CA VAL A 109 5.50 -2.68 -20.35
C VAL A 109 5.89 -4.04 -19.79
N HIS A 110 6.63 -4.05 -18.68
CA HIS A 110 7.07 -5.28 -18.00
C HIS A 110 6.04 -5.69 -16.95
N THR A 111 5.40 -6.85 -17.10
CA THR A 111 4.47 -7.40 -16.09
C THR A 111 5.18 -8.39 -15.18
N LEU A 112 5.00 -8.25 -13.87
CA LEU A 112 5.72 -8.99 -12.84
C LEU A 112 4.73 -9.55 -11.81
N HIS A 113 4.91 -10.81 -11.40
CA HIS A 113 3.97 -11.48 -10.50
C HIS A 113 4.60 -11.82 -9.15
N THR A 114 3.73 -11.91 -8.13
CA THR A 114 4.03 -12.48 -6.82
C THR A 114 3.02 -13.60 -6.55
N ASP A 115 3.48 -14.69 -5.93
CA ASP A 115 2.60 -15.68 -5.32
C ASP A 115 2.54 -15.39 -3.82
N ASN A 116 1.37 -15.55 -3.22
CA ASN A 116 1.13 -15.40 -1.80
C ASN A 116 0.80 -16.76 -1.14
N SER A 117 1.19 -17.87 -1.79
CA SER A 117 1.06 -19.21 -1.22
C SER A 117 1.88 -19.34 0.07
N ALA A 118 1.27 -19.95 1.08
CA ALA A 118 1.71 -19.91 2.49
C ALA A 118 3.04 -20.63 2.80
N GLU A 119 3.72 -21.16 1.78
CA GLU A 119 5.05 -21.76 1.91
C GLU A 119 6.16 -20.81 1.42
N HIS A 120 5.80 -19.78 0.63
CA HIS A 120 6.75 -18.97 -0.15
C HIS A 120 6.38 -17.47 -0.21
N HIS A 121 6.01 -16.90 0.93
CA HIS A 121 5.59 -15.49 1.15
C HIS A 121 6.53 -14.38 0.57
N TRP A 122 7.70 -14.73 0.03
CA TRP A 122 8.82 -13.81 -0.25
C TRP A 122 9.26 -13.78 -1.71
N LEU A 123 8.59 -14.56 -2.57
CA LEU A 123 9.07 -14.84 -3.91
C LEU A 123 8.20 -14.14 -4.96
N TRP A 124 8.85 -13.23 -5.66
CA TRP A 124 8.35 -12.61 -6.88
C TRP A 124 8.88 -13.47 -8.01
N TRP A 125 7.98 -14.00 -8.83
CA TRP A 125 8.31 -14.93 -9.91
C TRP A 125 7.62 -14.50 -11.19
N LEU A 126 8.34 -14.62 -12.30
CA LEU A 126 7.78 -14.44 -13.62
C LEU A 126 7.37 -15.80 -14.20
N SER A 127 6.19 -15.86 -14.82
CA SER A 127 5.84 -16.98 -15.68
C SER A 127 6.66 -16.94 -16.99
N ALA A 128 7.28 -18.06 -17.35
CA ALA A 128 7.87 -18.32 -18.67
C ALA A 128 7.00 -19.39 -19.38
N ASP A 129 6.80 -19.43 -20.71
CA ASP A 129 7.33 -18.71 -21.88
C ASP A 129 6.20 -18.75 -22.97
N THR A 130 5.94 -17.81 -23.89
CA THR A 130 6.68 -16.70 -24.52
C THR A 130 5.85 -15.40 -24.45
N ARG A 131 6.33 -14.18 -24.74
CA ARG A 131 7.55 -13.69 -25.45
C ARG A 131 8.44 -12.79 -24.58
N LEU A 132 8.34 -12.98 -23.26
CA LEU A 132 9.17 -12.47 -22.15
C LEU A 132 9.30 -10.95 -21.99
N PRO A 133 9.21 -10.49 -20.72
CA PRO A 133 10.43 -9.92 -20.16
C PRO A 133 10.75 -10.38 -18.72
N ALA A 134 12.01 -10.80 -18.53
CA ALA A 134 12.80 -10.83 -17.28
C ALA A 134 12.15 -11.37 -15.98
N CYS A 135 12.57 -12.57 -15.56
CA CYS A 135 12.39 -13.03 -14.19
C CYS A 135 13.21 -12.19 -13.21
N LEU A 136 12.56 -11.64 -12.18
CA LEU A 136 13.21 -10.89 -11.11
C LEU A 136 13.66 -11.84 -9.99
N VAL A 137 14.83 -12.44 -10.15
CA VAL A 137 15.46 -13.26 -9.11
C VAL A 137 15.91 -12.35 -7.96
N LEU A 138 15.00 -12.07 -7.02
CA LEU A 138 15.28 -11.19 -5.87
C LEU A 138 16.34 -11.75 -4.92
N ALA A 139 16.55 -13.07 -4.92
CA ALA A 139 17.50 -13.73 -4.03
C ALA A 139 18.95 -13.27 -4.23
N ASP A 140 19.31 -12.91 -5.48
CA ASP A 140 20.66 -12.49 -5.87
C ASP A 140 20.83 -10.96 -5.89
N GLN A 141 19.76 -10.19 -5.60
CA GLN A 141 19.79 -8.73 -5.59
C GLN A 141 20.40 -8.17 -4.29
N PRO A 142 21.05 -6.99 -4.33
CA PRO A 142 21.62 -6.40 -3.12
C PRO A 142 20.58 -6.03 -2.05
N ASP A 143 20.94 -6.27 -0.80
CA ASP A 143 20.16 -5.92 0.40
C ASP A 143 20.24 -4.42 0.76
N THR A 144 21.14 -3.68 0.12
CA THR A 144 21.40 -2.25 0.33
C THR A 144 20.54 -1.39 -0.60
N PRO A 145 20.19 -0.14 -0.23
CA PRO A 145 19.47 0.77 -1.12
C PRO A 145 20.15 0.92 -2.49
N PRO A 146 19.37 1.09 -3.57
CA PRO A 146 19.94 1.38 -4.89
C PRO A 146 20.62 2.76 -4.89
N ALA A 147 21.67 2.89 -5.70
CA ALA A 147 22.45 4.12 -5.82
C ALA A 147 21.74 5.13 -6.76
N VAL A 148 20.68 5.76 -6.24
CA VAL A 148 19.85 6.75 -6.96
C VAL A 148 19.96 8.11 -6.31
N GLU A 149 20.15 9.16 -7.11
CA GLU A 149 19.97 10.54 -6.68
C GLU A 149 18.48 10.88 -6.75
N LEU A 150 17.81 10.92 -5.58
CA LEU A 150 16.40 11.26 -5.46
C LEU A 150 16.22 12.78 -5.33
N HIS A 151 15.42 13.37 -6.20
CA HIS A 151 15.05 14.79 -6.15
C HIS A 151 13.67 14.98 -5.51
N PRO A 152 13.43 16.02 -4.68
CA PRO A 152 12.11 16.28 -4.08
C PRO A 152 10.99 16.55 -5.10
N GLU A 153 11.33 16.87 -6.35
CA GLU A 153 10.35 17.07 -7.43
C GLU A 153 10.02 15.80 -8.20
N ASN A 154 10.76 14.69 -8.02
CA ASN A 154 10.38 13.42 -8.65
C ASN A 154 8.98 13.00 -8.20
N ALA A 155 8.23 12.39 -9.11
CA ALA A 155 6.92 11.84 -8.83
C ALA A 155 7.04 10.65 -7.86
N ALA A 156 6.25 10.65 -6.77
CA ALA A 156 6.22 9.59 -5.77
C ALA A 156 5.03 8.64 -5.98
N TYR A 157 3.84 9.20 -6.24
CA TYR A 157 2.66 8.41 -6.58
C TYR A 157 1.68 9.16 -7.47
N LEU A 158 0.83 8.39 -8.16
CA LEU A 158 -0.30 8.87 -8.92
C LEU A 158 -1.57 8.23 -8.36
N ILE A 159 -2.64 8.99 -8.13
CA ILE A 159 -3.96 8.44 -7.78
C ILE A 159 -5.02 8.91 -8.77
N HIS A 160 -5.82 7.97 -9.29
CA HIS A 160 -6.95 8.28 -10.15
C HIS A 160 -8.15 8.78 -9.33
N THR A 161 -8.60 10.00 -9.63
CA THR A 161 -9.86 10.54 -9.10
C THR A 161 -10.95 10.51 -10.17
N SER A 162 -12.22 10.47 -9.74
CA SER A 162 -13.38 10.52 -10.62
C SER A 162 -13.46 11.88 -11.33
N GLY A 163 -13.04 11.91 -12.60
CA GLY A 163 -13.16 13.10 -13.43
C GLY A 163 -14.62 13.41 -13.76
N SER A 164 -15.03 14.67 -13.61
CA SER A 164 -16.37 15.16 -13.98
C SER A 164 -16.70 14.96 -15.47
N THR A 165 -15.68 14.72 -16.31
CA THR A 165 -15.78 14.43 -17.74
C THR A 165 -15.91 12.94 -18.06
N GLY A 166 -16.03 12.06 -17.06
CA GLY A 166 -16.14 10.60 -17.24
C GLY A 166 -14.81 9.87 -17.44
N THR A 167 -13.79 10.54 -17.99
CA THR A 167 -12.39 10.05 -18.01
C THR A 167 -11.73 10.34 -16.64
N PRO A 168 -11.20 9.34 -15.93
CA PRO A 168 -10.41 9.56 -14.72
C PRO A 168 -9.19 10.45 -14.99
N LYS A 169 -8.75 11.20 -13.98
CA LYS A 169 -7.50 11.97 -14.04
C LYS A 169 -6.58 11.53 -12.91
N ALA A 170 -5.32 11.29 -13.22
CA ALA A 170 -4.31 11.01 -12.22
C ALA A 170 -3.84 12.32 -11.57
N VAL A 171 -3.95 12.39 -10.24
CA VAL A 171 -3.25 13.40 -9.44
C VAL A 171 -1.86 12.86 -9.16
N CYS A 172 -0.84 13.49 -9.70
CA CYS A 172 0.56 13.18 -9.44
C CYS A 172 1.06 13.99 -8.24
N VAL A 173 1.72 13.33 -7.29
CA VAL A 173 2.28 13.96 -6.07
C VAL A 173 3.77 13.63 -5.98
N SER A 174 4.59 14.65 -5.72
CA SER A 174 6.04 14.50 -5.66
C SER A 174 6.56 14.01 -4.30
N HIS A 175 7.78 13.47 -4.30
CA HIS A 175 8.48 13.03 -3.10
C HIS A 175 8.54 14.11 -2.01
N GLY A 176 8.84 15.35 -2.37
CA GLY A 176 8.95 16.47 -1.43
C GLY A 176 7.61 16.87 -0.80
N ALA A 177 6.53 16.86 -1.59
CA ALA A 177 5.19 17.15 -1.10
C ALA A 177 4.71 16.05 -0.13
N LEU A 178 4.89 14.79 -0.52
CA LEU A 178 4.57 13.63 0.32
C LEU A 178 5.40 13.63 1.61
N ALA A 179 6.72 13.76 1.53
CA ALA A 179 7.60 13.76 2.69
C ALA A 179 7.25 14.89 3.68
N ARG A 180 6.88 16.09 3.18
CA ARG A 180 6.47 17.20 4.04
C ARG A 180 5.13 16.93 4.74
N HIS A 181 4.16 16.33 4.03
CA HIS A 181 2.88 15.94 4.61
C HIS A 181 3.06 14.87 5.70
N ILE A 182 3.80 13.79 5.40
CA ILE A 182 4.06 12.71 6.38
C ILE A 182 4.85 13.22 7.59
N ALA A 183 5.82 14.12 7.41
CA ALA A 183 6.53 14.72 8.53
C ALA A 183 5.59 15.52 9.46
N ALA A 184 4.63 16.26 8.89
CA ALA A 184 3.63 17.00 9.67
C ALA A 184 2.63 16.06 10.36
N ALA A 185 2.21 14.97 9.71
CA ALA A 185 1.36 13.94 10.31
C ALA A 185 2.07 13.21 11.46
N ALA A 186 3.37 12.90 11.32
CA ALA A 186 4.17 12.27 12.37
C ALA A 186 4.33 13.18 13.61
N GLU A 187 4.53 14.48 13.40
CA GLU A 187 4.57 15.48 14.47
C GLU A 187 3.20 15.62 15.18
N LEU A 188 2.10 15.65 14.40
CA LEU A 188 0.74 15.79 14.93
C LEU A 188 0.26 14.56 15.72
N TYR A 189 0.54 13.36 15.21
CA TYR A 189 0.09 12.11 15.83
C TYR A 189 1.05 11.59 16.91
N ALA A 190 2.29 12.08 16.94
CA ALA A 190 3.28 11.80 17.99
C ALA A 190 3.45 10.30 18.31
N TYR A 191 3.41 9.46 17.26
CA TYR A 191 3.59 8.02 17.32
C TYR A 191 4.81 7.62 18.17
N GLN A 192 4.63 6.60 19.00
CA GLN A 192 5.68 5.97 19.77
C GLN A 192 6.12 4.65 19.10
N PRO A 193 7.37 4.17 19.29
CA PRO A 193 7.84 2.92 18.69
C PRO A 193 7.10 1.64 19.14
N HIS A 194 6.20 1.74 20.13
CA HIS A 194 5.33 0.64 20.57
C HIS A 194 3.91 0.72 19.99
N ASP A 195 3.54 1.84 19.36
CA ASP A 195 2.23 2.02 18.74
C ASP A 195 2.01 1.09 17.55
N ARG A 196 0.74 0.84 17.27
CA ARG A 196 0.29 -0.03 16.19
C ARG A 196 -0.90 0.60 15.49
N ALA A 197 -0.71 1.00 14.23
CA ALA A 197 -1.74 1.62 13.41
C ALA A 197 -2.49 0.55 12.61
N LEU A 198 -3.82 0.57 12.62
CA LEU A 198 -4.63 -0.26 11.73
C LEU A 198 -4.97 0.49 10.43
N HIS A 199 -4.60 -0.10 9.30
CA HIS A 199 -4.76 0.48 7.97
C HIS A 199 -6.11 0.12 7.34
N PHE A 200 -6.91 1.14 7.02
CA PHE A 200 -8.27 0.98 6.46
C PHE A 200 -8.40 1.45 5.01
N ALA A 201 -7.74 2.55 4.63
CA ALA A 201 -7.87 3.09 3.29
C ALA A 201 -7.32 2.11 2.24
N ALA A 202 -8.01 1.92 1.11
CA ALA A 202 -7.41 1.20 -0.01
C ALA A 202 -6.28 2.08 -0.59
N PHE A 203 -5.16 1.49 -1.03
CA PHE A 203 -4.03 2.25 -1.57
C PHE A 203 -4.38 3.12 -2.79
N THR A 204 -5.51 2.86 -3.44
CA THR A 204 -6.12 3.70 -4.48
C THR A 204 -6.64 5.06 -3.98
N PHE A 205 -6.61 5.34 -2.67
CA PHE A 205 -6.97 6.61 -2.05
C PHE A 205 -5.78 7.24 -1.34
N ASP A 206 -5.71 8.57 -1.35
CA ASP A 206 -4.58 9.37 -0.83
C ASP A 206 -4.43 9.26 0.68
N ALA A 207 -5.54 9.16 1.42
CA ALA A 207 -5.56 8.87 2.86
C ALA A 207 -4.76 7.61 3.25
N ALA A 208 -4.58 6.65 2.33
CA ALA A 208 -3.72 5.50 2.60
C ALA A 208 -2.26 5.89 2.82
N MET A 209 -1.74 6.90 2.10
CA MET A 209 -0.34 7.32 2.18
C MET A 209 0.01 7.77 3.60
N GLU A 210 -0.85 8.57 4.22
CA GLU A 210 -0.73 8.96 5.61
C GLU A 210 -0.80 7.75 6.55
N GLN A 211 -1.74 6.81 6.31
CA GLN A 211 -1.95 5.64 7.15
C GLN A 211 -0.79 4.62 7.13
N TRP A 212 -0.06 4.47 6.01
CA TRP A 212 1.05 3.51 5.94
C TRP A 212 2.42 4.15 6.19
N LEU A 213 2.68 5.37 5.71
CA LEU A 213 4.00 5.99 5.88
C LEU A 213 4.21 6.55 7.29
N THR A 214 3.20 7.22 7.88
CA THR A 214 3.36 7.89 9.18
C THR A 214 3.79 6.96 10.32
N PRO A 215 3.17 5.78 10.54
CA PRO A 215 3.67 4.84 11.54
C PRO A 215 5.08 4.32 11.20
N LEU A 216 5.37 4.05 9.91
CA LEU A 216 6.66 3.50 9.49
C LEU A 216 7.84 4.48 9.66
N VAL A 217 7.66 5.77 9.35
CA VAL A 217 8.71 6.77 9.61
C VAL A 217 8.91 7.04 11.10
N SER A 218 7.92 6.71 11.93
CA SER A 218 7.94 6.90 13.38
C SER A 218 8.45 5.68 14.15
N GLY A 219 8.77 4.57 13.47
CA GLY A 219 9.23 3.33 14.10
C GLY A 219 8.12 2.46 14.73
N ALA A 220 6.85 2.83 14.54
CA ALA A 220 5.67 2.07 14.97
C ALA A 220 5.36 0.91 14.01
N ALA A 221 4.41 0.03 14.35
CA ALA A 221 3.99 -1.05 13.44
C ALA A 221 2.71 -0.69 12.66
N LEU A 222 2.63 -1.16 11.42
CA LEU A 222 1.42 -1.13 10.59
C LEU A 222 0.73 -2.50 10.63
N VAL A 223 -0.53 -2.53 11.04
CA VAL A 223 -1.43 -3.68 10.91
C VAL A 223 -2.26 -3.47 9.65
N LEU A 224 -2.20 -4.41 8.70
CA LEU A 224 -3.01 -4.37 7.49
C LEU A 224 -4.39 -4.97 7.78
N GLY A 225 -5.45 -4.18 7.62
CA GLY A 225 -6.81 -4.71 7.57
C GLY A 225 -7.20 -5.18 6.17
N HIS A 226 -8.39 -5.75 5.98
CA HIS A 226 -8.95 -6.00 4.64
C HIS A 226 -10.16 -5.09 4.36
N GLY A 227 -10.52 -4.93 3.08
CA GLY A 227 -11.48 -3.92 2.62
C GLY A 227 -12.96 -4.27 2.83
N ASP A 228 -13.22 -5.52 3.20
CA ASP A 228 -14.50 -6.15 3.47
C ASP A 228 -14.79 -6.33 4.97
N TRP A 229 -13.85 -5.91 5.83
CA TRP A 229 -13.97 -6.05 7.29
C TRP A 229 -15.19 -5.33 7.86
N THR A 230 -15.87 -6.01 8.76
CA THR A 230 -16.90 -5.43 9.62
C THR A 230 -16.30 -4.74 10.85
N GLY A 231 -17.15 -4.17 11.69
CA GLY A 231 -16.75 -3.71 13.03
C GLY A 231 -16.25 -4.85 13.93
N GLU A 232 -16.76 -6.09 13.77
CA GLU A 232 -16.31 -7.25 14.53
C GLU A 232 -14.91 -7.70 14.09
N ASP A 233 -14.66 -7.79 12.78
CA ASP A 233 -13.34 -8.15 12.24
C ASP A 233 -12.29 -7.12 12.66
N SER A 234 -12.65 -5.84 12.59
CA SER A 234 -11.80 -4.73 13.04
C SER A 234 -11.46 -4.86 14.54
N LEU A 235 -12.47 -5.07 15.40
CA LEU A 235 -12.25 -5.23 16.83
C LEU A 235 -11.44 -6.49 17.17
N ALA A 236 -11.67 -7.60 16.46
CA ALA A 236 -10.91 -8.83 16.61
C ALA A 236 -9.43 -8.62 16.26
N ALA A 237 -9.14 -7.95 15.13
CA ALA A 237 -7.79 -7.60 14.72
C ALA A 237 -7.13 -6.61 15.70
N MET A 238 -7.85 -5.57 16.12
CA MET A 238 -7.38 -4.60 17.11
C MET A 238 -6.98 -5.28 18.42
N THR A 239 -7.81 -6.22 18.90
CA THR A 239 -7.55 -7.01 20.10
C THR A 239 -6.36 -7.96 19.92
N ARG A 240 -6.34 -8.73 18.81
CA ARG A 240 -5.27 -9.69 18.48
C ARG A 240 -3.90 -9.01 18.37
N HIS A 241 -3.85 -7.86 17.72
CA HIS A 241 -2.61 -7.18 17.38
C HIS A 241 -2.25 -6.03 18.33
N GLN A 242 -3.11 -5.71 19.32
CA GLN A 242 -2.92 -4.60 20.27
C GLN A 242 -2.80 -3.24 19.54
N VAL A 243 -3.76 -2.95 18.66
CA VAL A 243 -3.83 -1.69 17.92
C VAL A 243 -4.09 -0.53 18.88
N SER A 244 -3.28 0.53 18.74
CA SER A 244 -3.39 1.77 19.53
C SER A 244 -3.77 2.99 18.68
N VAL A 245 -3.61 2.92 17.35
CA VAL A 245 -3.92 4.03 16.44
C VAL A 245 -4.88 3.60 15.34
N LEU A 246 -5.92 4.40 15.12
CA LEU A 246 -6.95 4.18 14.10
C LEU A 246 -7.12 5.38 13.17
N TYR A 247 -7.30 5.12 11.88
CA TYR A 247 -7.84 6.10 10.91
C TYR A 247 -8.88 5.47 9.96
N PRO A 248 -10.06 5.07 10.45
CA PRO A 248 -11.14 4.57 9.62
C PRO A 248 -11.86 5.69 8.83
N PRO A 249 -12.52 5.34 7.71
CA PRO A 249 -13.61 6.14 7.15
C PRO A 249 -14.71 6.38 8.20
N THR A 250 -15.41 7.51 8.12
CA THR A 250 -16.45 7.91 9.09
C THR A 250 -17.55 6.85 9.28
N SER A 251 -18.10 6.32 8.18
CA SER A 251 -19.06 5.21 8.21
C SER A 251 -18.53 3.97 8.95
N HIS A 252 -17.27 3.59 8.72
CA HIS A 252 -16.65 2.45 9.40
C HIS A 252 -16.41 2.71 10.89
N ALA A 253 -16.04 3.94 11.25
CA ALA A 253 -15.90 4.36 12.65
C ALA A 253 -17.22 4.16 13.43
N TYR A 254 -18.36 4.45 12.81
CA TYR A 254 -19.68 4.25 13.41
C TYR A 254 -20.01 2.76 13.59
N HIS A 255 -19.71 1.90 12.62
CA HIS A 255 -19.89 0.44 12.75
C HIS A 255 -19.00 -0.16 13.85
N LEU A 256 -17.80 0.39 14.05
CA LEU A 256 -16.93 0.01 15.16
C LEU A 256 -17.54 0.43 16.51
N VAL A 257 -18.04 1.66 16.66
CA VAL A 257 -18.75 2.12 17.88
C VAL A 257 -19.93 1.21 18.22
N ASP A 258 -20.77 0.90 17.23
CA ASP A 258 -21.96 0.07 17.44
C ASP A 258 -21.58 -1.37 17.83
N THR A 259 -20.39 -1.84 17.40
CA THR A 259 -19.81 -3.12 17.80
C THR A 259 -19.25 -3.10 19.22
N LEU A 260 -18.45 -2.08 19.58
CA LEU A 260 -17.91 -1.89 20.93
C LEU A 260 -19.03 -1.84 21.97
N ALA A 261 -20.10 -1.07 21.67
CA ALA A 261 -21.26 -0.92 22.54
C ALA A 261 -22.07 -2.21 22.70
N ARG A 262 -22.26 -3.00 21.62
CA ARG A 262 -22.98 -4.28 21.67
C ARG A 262 -22.20 -5.36 22.43
N LEU A 263 -20.88 -5.38 22.30
CA LEU A 263 -20.01 -6.38 22.94
C LEU A 263 -19.52 -5.96 24.32
N ASN A 264 -19.76 -4.70 24.72
CA ASN A 264 -19.28 -4.09 25.96
C ASN A 264 -17.77 -4.28 26.16
N GLN A 265 -17.00 -4.09 25.09
CA GLN A 265 -15.56 -4.34 25.03
C GLN A 265 -14.81 -3.00 24.84
N PRO A 266 -14.10 -2.50 25.87
CA PRO A 266 -13.30 -1.28 25.74
C PRO A 266 -12.01 -1.52 24.94
N ILE A 267 -11.43 -0.45 24.43
CA ILE A 267 -10.21 -0.43 23.63
C ILE A 267 -9.25 0.66 24.13
N ASN A 268 -7.94 0.43 24.00
CA ASN A 268 -6.92 1.37 24.46
C ASN A 268 -6.26 2.07 23.27
N LEU A 269 -6.87 3.16 22.80
CA LEU A 269 -6.36 3.94 21.66
C LEU A 269 -5.65 5.21 22.14
N SER A 270 -4.45 5.45 21.61
CA SER A 270 -3.68 6.69 21.78
C SER A 270 -4.11 7.76 20.78
N VAL A 271 -4.44 7.38 19.54
CA VAL A 271 -4.84 8.30 18.46
C VAL A 271 -6.01 7.73 17.67
N VAL A 272 -7.02 8.58 17.43
CA VAL A 272 -8.14 8.30 16.54
C VAL A 272 -8.29 9.46 15.56
N CYS A 273 -8.02 9.22 14.29
CA CYS A 273 -8.41 10.09 13.20
C CYS A 273 -9.67 9.53 12.52
N VAL A 274 -10.54 10.39 12.00
CA VAL A 274 -11.76 10.00 11.29
C VAL A 274 -11.97 10.98 10.13
N GLY A 275 -12.26 10.46 8.94
CA GLY A 275 -12.33 11.28 7.74
C GLY A 275 -12.98 10.58 6.54
N GLY A 276 -12.82 11.19 5.37
CA GLY A 276 -13.44 10.76 4.11
C GLY A 276 -14.89 11.22 3.92
N GLU A 277 -15.63 11.43 5.01
CA GLU A 277 -17.05 11.85 5.00
C GLU A 277 -17.35 12.84 6.14
N ALA A 278 -18.54 13.45 6.15
CA ALA A 278 -18.95 14.37 7.21
C ALA A 278 -19.14 13.65 8.56
N VAL A 279 -18.40 14.08 9.59
CA VAL A 279 -18.45 13.51 10.94
C VAL A 279 -19.52 14.22 11.79
N ALA A 280 -20.40 13.44 12.42
CA ALA A 280 -21.39 13.94 13.37
C ALA A 280 -20.77 14.03 14.77
N ALA A 281 -20.87 15.20 15.41
CA ALA A 281 -20.12 15.50 16.63
C ALA A 281 -20.56 14.66 17.85
N ASP A 282 -21.83 14.25 17.89
CA ASP A 282 -22.42 13.34 18.89
C ASP A 282 -21.89 11.90 18.74
N ARG A 283 -21.82 11.38 17.51
CA ARG A 283 -21.23 10.06 17.21
C ARG A 283 -19.71 10.04 17.43
N LEU A 284 -19.01 11.16 17.21
CA LEU A 284 -17.60 11.29 17.59
C LEU A 284 -17.42 11.37 19.11
N ALA A 285 -18.39 11.92 19.85
CA ALA A 285 -18.35 11.94 21.30
C ALA A 285 -18.57 10.54 21.92
N SER A 286 -19.37 9.65 21.29
CA SER A 286 -19.55 8.28 21.78
C SER A 286 -18.32 7.38 21.60
N LEU A 287 -17.41 7.69 20.66
CA LEU A 287 -16.09 7.02 20.58
C LEU A 287 -15.26 7.19 21.86
N LYS A 288 -15.46 8.28 22.62
CA LYS A 288 -14.72 8.54 23.88
C LYS A 288 -15.25 7.76 25.09
N GLN A 289 -16.26 6.90 24.89
CA GLN A 289 -16.90 6.09 25.93
C GLN A 289 -16.37 4.65 25.97
N TRP A 290 -15.52 4.27 25.00
CA TRP A 290 -15.02 2.91 24.75
C TRP A 290 -13.50 2.89 24.64
#